data_AF-X1EZ83-F1
#
_entry.id   AF-X1EZ83-F1
#
_cell.length_a   1.000
_cell.length_b   1.000
_cell.length_c   1.000
_cell.angle_alpha   90.00
_cell.angle_beta   90.00
_cell.angle_gamma   90.00
#
_symmetry.space_group_name_H-M   'P 1'
#
loop_
_entity.id
_entity.type
_entity.pdbx_description
1 polymer ?
#
loop_
_entity_poly.entity_id
_entity_poly.type
_entity_poly.pdbx_seq_one_letter_code
_entity_poly.pdbx_strand_id
1 'polypeptide(L)'
;MVCPNCGKDPCECPEKETLTVRIPPQNNIGSLRQETAFRLQDYEEGIITKVTYKIFLQKKNVGDLSTLPSGIRGSLSGGGDITAEITISKAGTFSKSQIEQHIESLPVISEADFSVDMEVEVTK
;
A
#
# COMPACT_ATOMS: atom_id res chain seq x y z
N MET A 1 -31.12 17.07 -24.01
CA MET A 1 -30.57 17.97 -22.96
C MET A 1 -29.06 17.76 -23.02
N VAL A 2 -28.29 18.80 -23.37
CA VAL A 2 -26.89 18.64 -23.76
C VAL A 2 -26.00 18.39 -22.54
N CYS A 3 -25.07 17.43 -22.60
CA CYS A 3 -24.17 17.14 -21.49
C CYS A 3 -23.32 18.37 -21.12
N PRO A 4 -23.27 18.80 -19.84
CA PRO A 4 -22.48 19.96 -19.40
C PRO A 4 -20.96 19.76 -19.50
N ASN A 5 -20.51 18.51 -19.67
CA ASN A 5 -19.09 18.15 -19.68
C ASN A 5 -18.53 17.95 -21.11
N CYS A 6 -19.33 17.46 -22.07
CA CYS A 6 -18.89 17.27 -23.47
C CYS A 6 -19.73 18.00 -24.53
N GLY A 7 -20.85 18.65 -24.16
CA GLY A 7 -21.65 19.42 -25.11
C GLY A 7 -22.34 18.60 -26.21
N LYS A 8 -22.46 17.28 -26.05
CA LYS A 8 -23.15 16.37 -26.99
C LYS A 8 -24.40 15.72 -26.39
N ASP A 9 -25.32 15.27 -27.25
CA ASP A 9 -26.53 14.51 -26.94
C ASP A 9 -26.70 13.37 -27.97
N PRO A 10 -26.50 12.08 -27.60
CA PRO A 10 -26.26 11.58 -26.24
C PRO A 10 -24.85 11.89 -25.70
N CYS A 11 -24.68 11.78 -24.38
CA CYS A 11 -23.40 12.03 -23.71
C CYS A 11 -22.34 11.00 -24.13
N GLU A 12 -21.17 11.47 -24.58
CA GLU A 12 -20.00 10.65 -24.94
C GLU A 12 -18.84 10.81 -23.93
N CYS A 13 -19.09 11.37 -22.74
CA CYS A 13 -18.05 11.44 -21.71
C CYS A 13 -17.69 10.03 -21.24
N PRO A 14 -16.40 9.67 -21.18
CA PRO A 14 -16.03 8.38 -20.63
C PRO A 14 -16.33 8.35 -19.12
N GLU A 15 -16.90 7.24 -18.66
CA GLU A 15 -17.26 7.08 -17.25
C GLU A 15 -15.99 6.80 -16.43
N LYS A 16 -15.87 7.43 -15.27
CA LYS A 16 -14.77 7.14 -14.34
C LYS A 16 -15.26 6.21 -13.25
N GLU A 17 -14.61 5.06 -13.11
CA GLU A 17 -14.91 4.08 -12.07
C GLU A 17 -13.76 4.02 -11.07
N THR A 18 -14.07 4.05 -9.77
CA THR A 18 -13.06 3.88 -8.70
C THR A 18 -13.10 2.44 -8.19
N LEU A 19 -11.99 1.75 -8.31
CA LEU A 19 -11.79 0.37 -7.89
C LEU A 19 -10.87 0.31 -6.68
N THR A 20 -11.13 -0.64 -5.78
CA THR A 20 -10.20 -0.92 -4.67
C THR A 20 -9.35 -2.14 -5.02
N VAL A 21 -8.04 -1.93 -5.13
CA VAL A 21 -7.06 -3.00 -5.35
C VAL A 21 -6.36 -3.28 -4.03
N ARG A 22 -6.38 -4.54 -3.58
CA ARG A 22 -5.73 -4.95 -2.33
C ARG A 22 -4.65 -5.95 -2.63
N ILE A 23 -3.52 -5.84 -1.97
CA ILE A 23 -2.38 -6.76 -2.04
C ILE A 23 -2.28 -7.46 -0.69
N PRO A 24 -2.39 -8.80 -0.65
CA PRO A 24 -2.35 -9.54 0.60
C PRO A 24 -0.97 -9.43 1.26
N PRO A 25 -0.88 -9.71 2.57
CA PRO A 25 0.39 -9.68 3.31
C PRO A 25 1.51 -10.47 2.63
N GLN A 26 2.67 -9.85 2.50
CA GLN A 26 3.92 -10.42 2.00
C GLN A 26 5.00 -10.29 3.07
N ASN A 27 5.87 -11.29 3.20
CA ASN A 27 6.89 -11.35 4.25
C ASN A 27 8.16 -10.51 3.96
N ASN A 28 8.22 -9.84 2.81
CA ASN A 28 9.32 -8.95 2.45
C ASN A 28 8.89 -7.92 1.39
N ILE A 29 9.63 -6.81 1.33
CA ILE A 29 9.38 -5.68 0.42
C ILE A 29 9.46 -6.07 -1.06
N GLY A 30 10.39 -6.96 -1.43
CA GLY A 30 10.56 -7.39 -2.82
C GLY A 30 9.34 -8.15 -3.35
N SER A 31 8.82 -9.08 -2.56
CA SER A 31 7.58 -9.81 -2.87
C SER A 31 6.37 -8.88 -2.92
N LEU A 32 6.26 -7.91 -1.99
CA LEU A 32 5.20 -6.91 -2.04
C LEU A 32 5.25 -6.09 -3.33
N ARG A 33 6.44 -5.64 -3.75
CA ARG A 33 6.60 -4.88 -4.99
C ARG A 33 6.21 -5.71 -6.20
N GLN A 34 6.68 -6.95 -6.30
CA GLN A 34 6.38 -7.84 -7.42
C GLN A 34 4.88 -8.13 -7.54
N GLU A 35 4.22 -8.50 -6.44
CA GLU A 35 2.78 -8.76 -6.43
C GLU A 35 1.98 -7.49 -6.76
N THR A 36 2.42 -6.33 -6.26
CA THR A 36 1.78 -5.04 -6.59
C THR A 36 1.90 -4.72 -8.08
N ALA A 37 3.09 -4.87 -8.65
CA ALA A 37 3.33 -4.66 -10.07
C ALA A 37 2.45 -5.60 -10.92
N PHE A 38 2.37 -6.87 -10.53
CA PHE A 38 1.52 -7.87 -11.18
C PHE A 38 0.04 -7.46 -11.15
N ARG A 39 -0.54 -7.14 -9.98
CA ARG A 39 -1.97 -6.76 -9.90
C ARG A 39 -2.29 -5.45 -10.61
N LEU A 40 -1.34 -4.53 -10.64
CA LEU A 40 -1.55 -3.28 -11.35
C LEU A 40 -1.53 -3.46 -12.87
N GLN A 41 -1.02 -4.57 -13.43
CA GLN A 41 -1.06 -4.80 -14.89
C GLN A 41 -2.48 -4.77 -15.45
N ASP A 42 -3.48 -5.25 -14.71
CA ASP A 42 -4.88 -5.24 -15.11
C ASP A 42 -5.48 -3.82 -15.27
N TYR A 43 -4.75 -2.79 -14.84
CA TYR A 43 -5.18 -1.39 -14.84
C TYR A 43 -4.17 -0.48 -15.57
N GLU A 44 -3.80 -0.77 -16.82
CA GLU A 44 -2.83 0.00 -17.64
C GLU A 44 -3.07 1.51 -17.66
N GLU A 45 -4.31 1.94 -17.83
CA GLU A 45 -4.68 3.37 -17.85
C GLU A 45 -5.18 3.89 -16.49
N GLY A 46 -5.08 3.06 -15.45
CA GLY A 46 -5.56 3.38 -14.12
C GLY A 46 -4.67 4.38 -13.39
N ILE A 47 -5.29 5.37 -12.75
CA ILE A 47 -4.62 6.34 -11.88
C ILE A 47 -4.83 5.93 -10.43
N ILE A 48 -3.76 5.68 -9.67
CA ILE A 48 -3.90 5.45 -8.23
C ILE A 48 -4.18 6.80 -7.55
N THR A 49 -5.31 6.92 -6.86
CA THR A 49 -5.75 8.15 -6.18
C THR A 49 -5.46 8.14 -4.68
N LYS A 50 -5.26 6.94 -4.12
CA LYS A 50 -4.89 6.73 -2.72
C LYS A 50 -4.18 5.40 -2.55
N VAL A 51 -3.23 5.37 -1.63
CA VAL A 51 -2.51 4.15 -1.24
C VAL A 51 -2.34 4.10 0.27
N THR A 52 -2.54 2.91 0.84
CA THR A 52 -2.39 2.62 2.26
C THR A 52 -1.47 1.40 2.41
N TYR A 53 -0.29 1.63 2.96
CA TYR A 53 0.66 0.57 3.32
C TYR A 53 0.42 0.15 4.76
N LYS A 54 0.41 -1.16 5.01
CA LYS A 54 0.27 -1.74 6.35
C LYS A 54 1.45 -2.66 6.62
N ILE A 55 2.12 -2.42 7.73
CA ILE A 55 3.26 -3.20 8.20
C ILE A 55 2.86 -3.80 9.55
N PHE A 56 2.92 -5.11 9.67
CA PHE A 56 2.55 -5.83 10.87
C PHE A 56 3.73 -6.67 11.36
N LEU A 57 4.16 -6.42 12.59
CA LEU A 57 5.20 -7.19 13.27
C LEU A 57 4.56 -7.86 14.48
N GLN A 58 4.74 -9.18 14.60
CA GLN A 58 4.39 -9.91 15.80
C GLN A 58 5.51 -10.86 16.19
N LYS A 59 6.15 -10.62 17.34
CA LYS A 59 7.12 -11.54 17.92
C LYS A 59 6.69 -11.91 19.33
N LYS A 60 6.62 -13.21 19.58
CA LYS A 60 6.32 -13.78 20.89
C LYS A 60 7.57 -14.39 21.49
N ASN A 61 7.67 -14.40 22.82
CA ASN A 61 8.77 -14.96 23.57
C ASN A 61 10.13 -14.39 23.14
N VAL A 62 10.20 -13.08 22.89
CA VAL A 62 11.48 -12.43 22.62
C VAL A 62 12.29 -12.51 23.91
N GLY A 63 13.39 -13.29 23.89
CA GLY A 63 14.19 -13.55 25.08
C GLY A 63 14.76 -12.28 25.71
N ASP A 64 15.33 -11.40 24.88
CA ASP A 64 15.68 -10.03 25.27
C ASP A 64 15.23 -9.06 24.18
N LEU A 65 14.30 -8.17 24.52
CA LEU A 65 13.83 -7.09 23.66
C LEU A 65 14.97 -6.20 23.17
N SER A 66 16.11 -6.12 23.87
CA SER A 66 17.28 -5.34 23.45
C SER A 66 17.79 -5.68 22.05
N THR A 67 17.51 -6.91 21.57
CA THR A 67 17.82 -7.40 20.22
C THR A 67 17.01 -6.70 19.11
N LEU A 68 15.93 -6.00 19.46
CA LEU A 68 15.10 -5.27 18.51
C LEU A 68 15.59 -3.81 18.33
N PRO A 69 15.26 -3.18 17.19
CA PRO A 69 15.57 -1.77 16.97
C PRO A 69 14.97 -0.87 18.06
N SER A 70 15.76 0.08 18.55
CA SER A 70 15.33 1.06 19.58
C SER A 70 14.11 1.89 19.14
N GLY A 71 13.95 2.11 17.83
CA GLY A 71 12.77 2.78 17.28
C GLY A 71 11.43 2.07 17.54
N ILE A 72 11.45 0.77 17.86
CA ILE A 72 10.24 -0.01 18.16
C ILE A 72 10.13 -0.26 19.67
N ARG A 73 11.23 -0.61 20.35
CA ARG A 73 11.21 -0.97 21.79
C ARG A 73 11.45 0.20 22.76
N GLY A 74 11.91 1.35 22.27
CA GLY A 74 12.42 2.44 23.11
C GLY A 74 13.61 1.99 23.96
N SER A 75 13.55 2.24 25.27
CA SER A 75 14.59 1.83 26.24
C SER A 75 14.30 0.47 26.90
N LEU A 76 13.27 -0.26 26.46
CA LEU A 76 12.90 -1.53 27.07
C LEU A 76 13.90 -2.64 26.75
N SER A 77 14.09 -3.54 27.71
CA SER A 77 14.97 -4.71 27.67
C SER A 77 14.38 -5.86 28.49
N GLY A 78 14.95 -7.05 28.38
CA GLY A 78 14.47 -8.26 29.03
C GLY A 78 13.43 -9.00 28.20
N GLY A 79 12.89 -10.09 28.76
CA GLY A 79 11.95 -10.96 28.05
C GLY A 79 10.59 -10.31 27.87
N GLY A 80 9.97 -10.53 26.70
CA GLY A 80 8.63 -10.05 26.44
C GLY A 80 8.11 -10.39 25.05
N ASP A 81 6.87 -9.97 24.82
CA ASP A 81 6.23 -10.02 23.51
C ASP A 81 6.21 -8.62 22.91
N ILE A 82 6.27 -8.52 21.58
CA ILE A 82 6.09 -7.28 20.86
C ILE A 82 5.10 -7.46 19.72
N THR A 83 4.19 -6.51 19.59
CA THR A 83 3.30 -6.38 18.44
C THR A 83 3.32 -4.93 18.01
N ALA A 84 3.55 -4.68 16.72
CA ALA A 84 3.53 -3.36 16.14
C ALA A 84 2.74 -3.38 14.85
N GLU A 85 1.86 -2.40 14.69
CA GLU A 85 1.12 -2.14 13.46
C GLU A 85 1.43 -0.71 13.01
N ILE A 86 1.92 -0.58 11.78
CA ILE A 86 2.23 0.71 11.17
C ILE A 86 1.37 0.85 9.93
N THR A 87 0.55 1.90 9.90
CA THR A 87 -0.25 2.26 8.73
C THR A 87 0.25 3.58 8.16
N ILE A 88 0.58 3.59 6.86
CA ILE A 88 1.05 4.77 6.14
C ILE A 88 0.09 5.02 4.99
N SER A 89 -0.59 6.15 4.98
CA SER A 89 -1.55 6.52 3.93
C SER A 89 -1.07 7.74 3.14
N LYS A 90 -1.19 7.68 1.82
CA LYS A 90 -0.95 8.82 0.92
C LYS A 90 -2.13 8.97 -0.02
N ALA A 91 -2.65 10.19 -0.13
CA ALA A 91 -3.66 10.58 -1.11
C ALA A 91 -3.01 11.48 -2.18
N GLY A 92 -3.45 11.34 -3.42
CA GLY A 92 -2.90 12.05 -4.57
C GLY A 92 -2.86 11.17 -5.81
N THR A 93 -2.40 11.73 -6.92
CA THR A 93 -2.29 11.02 -8.20
C THR A 93 -0.94 10.33 -8.28
N PHE A 94 -0.93 9.00 -8.36
CA PHE A 94 0.28 8.21 -8.47
C PHE A 94 0.25 7.28 -9.70
N SER A 95 1.39 7.16 -10.37
CA SER A 95 1.62 6.12 -11.37
C SER A 95 1.98 4.79 -10.70
N LYS A 96 1.87 3.69 -11.45
CA LYS A 96 2.32 2.36 -11.01
C LYS A 96 3.78 2.37 -10.55
N SER A 97 4.66 3.00 -11.33
CA SER A 97 6.09 3.11 -11.01
C SER A 97 6.35 3.90 -9.72
N GLN A 98 5.56 4.93 -9.44
CA GLN A 98 5.66 5.67 -8.17
C GLN A 98 5.21 4.80 -6.99
N ILE A 99 4.18 3.96 -7.14
CA ILE A 99 3.77 3.01 -6.10
C ILE A 99 4.87 1.98 -5.84
N GLU A 100 5.52 1.46 -6.88
CA GLU A 100 6.66 0.55 -6.71
C GLU A 100 7.82 1.22 -5.96
N GLN A 101 8.17 2.47 -6.30
CA GLN A 101 9.20 3.23 -5.59
C GLN A 101 8.81 3.54 -4.13
N HIS A 102 7.53 3.81 -3.86
CA HIS A 102 7.05 3.95 -2.49
C HIS A 102 7.23 2.65 -1.70
N ILE A 103 6.92 1.49 -2.30
CA ILE A 103 7.11 0.18 -1.65
C ILE A 103 8.59 -0.04 -1.30
N GLU A 104 9.50 0.27 -2.22
CA GLU A 104 10.95 0.12 -1.98
C GLU A 104 11.48 1.08 -0.90
N SER A 105 10.80 2.20 -0.67
CA SER A 105 11.17 3.18 0.35
C SER A 105 10.47 2.96 1.70
N LEU A 106 9.67 1.89 1.85
CA LEU A 106 9.07 1.55 3.13
C LEU A 106 10.13 1.17 4.18
N PRO A 107 9.85 1.40 5.48
CA PRO A 107 10.71 0.94 6.56
C PRO A 107 10.92 -0.57 6.50
N VAL A 108 12.18 -1.00 6.44
CA VAL A 108 12.53 -2.42 6.46
C VAL A 108 12.55 -2.91 7.90
N ILE A 109 11.48 -3.57 8.31
CA ILE A 109 11.35 -4.23 9.62
C ILE A 109 11.50 -5.73 9.41
N SER A 110 12.53 -6.30 10.04
CA SER A 110 12.79 -7.74 9.97
C SER A 110 11.62 -8.53 10.56
N GLU A 111 11.20 -9.59 9.83
CA GLU A 111 10.09 -10.49 10.22
C GLU A 111 8.72 -9.79 10.30
N ALA A 112 8.56 -8.63 9.68
CA ALA A 112 7.25 -8.01 9.50
C ALA A 112 6.58 -8.49 8.21
N ASP A 113 5.25 -8.51 8.22
CA ASP A 113 4.42 -8.67 7.04
C ASP A 113 4.00 -7.30 6.50
N PHE A 114 3.93 -7.18 5.17
CA PHE A 114 3.64 -5.95 4.47
C PHE A 114 2.45 -6.15 3.52
N SER A 115 1.46 -5.27 3.57
CA SER A 115 0.32 -5.27 2.64
C SER A 115 0.02 -3.86 2.13
N VAL A 116 -0.73 -3.80 1.03
CA VAL A 116 -1.08 -2.56 0.36
C VAL A 116 -2.55 -2.57 -0.02
N ASP A 117 -3.26 -1.48 0.29
CA ASP A 117 -4.56 -1.18 -0.26
C ASP A 117 -4.47 0.07 -1.13
N MET A 118 -5.07 0.05 -2.31
CA MET A 118 -5.06 1.16 -3.28
C MET A 118 -6.47 1.46 -3.77
N GLU A 119 -6.74 2.73 -4.00
CA GLU A 119 -7.89 3.19 -4.78
C GLU A 119 -7.38 3.58 -6.17
N VAL A 120 -7.96 3.00 -7.21
CA VAL A 120 -7.56 3.17 -8.61
C VAL A 120 -8.75 3.70 -9.40
N GLU A 121 -8.58 4.84 -10.05
CA GLU A 121 -9.55 5.42 -10.98
C GLU A 121 -9.23 4.92 -12.40
N VAL A 122 -10.20 4.27 -13.04
CA VAL A 122 -10.11 3.81 -14.42
C VAL A 122 -11.16 4.50 -15.28
N THR A 123 -10.82 4.73 -16.54
CA THR A 123 -11.72 5.30 -17.54
C THR A 123 -12.42 4.14 -18.26
N LYS A 124 -13.74 4.22 -18.39
CA LYS A 124 -14.61 3.19 -18.96
C LYS A 124 -15.26 3.66 -20.24
#